data_AF-A0A3R9RT27-F1
#
_entry.id   AF-A0A3R9RT27-F1
#
_cell.length_a   1.000
_cell.length_b   1.000
_cell.length_c   1.000
_cell.angle_alpha   90.00
_cell.angle_beta   90.00
_cell.angle_gamma   90.00
#
_symmetry.space_group_name_H-M   'P 1'
#
loop_
_entity.id
_entity.type
_entity.pdbx_description
1 polymer ?
#
loop_
_entity_poly.entity_id
_entity_poly.type
_entity_poly.pdbx_seq_one_letter_code
_entity_poly.pdbx_strand_id
1 'polypeptide(L)'
;MVIKQIAEIERIKKLDEQWDSIRKDINFAEELAINDFVKENTRFESIVDLYNQACLHTLGHQDISDLTRKNLDAFISENSEFKSMIDLKVKFDDFFKKINKGA
;
A
#
# COMPACT_ATOMS: atom_id res chain seq x y z
N MET A 1 36.48 -7.97 -27.42
CA MET A 1 35.00 -8.00 -27.58
C MET A 1 34.32 -8.83 -26.49
N VAL A 2 34.88 -9.98 -26.11
CA VAL A 2 34.35 -10.90 -25.08
C VAL A 2 34.24 -10.29 -23.66
N ILE A 3 35.21 -9.49 -23.22
CA ILE A 3 35.23 -8.90 -21.86
C ILE A 3 34.05 -7.94 -21.63
N LYS A 4 33.62 -7.18 -22.65
CA LYS A 4 32.47 -6.27 -22.54
C LYS A 4 31.15 -7.05 -22.38
N GLN A 5 31.01 -8.17 -23.06
CA GLN A 5 29.81 -9.03 -22.95
C GLN A 5 29.72 -9.70 -21.57
N ILE A 6 30.85 -10.10 -20.99
CA ILE A 6 30.90 -10.66 -19.63
C ILE A 6 30.48 -9.61 -18.59
N ALA A 7 31.02 -8.38 -18.69
CA ALA A 7 30.66 -7.29 -17.79
C ALA A 7 29.18 -6.88 -17.90
N GLU A 8 28.59 -6.95 -19.09
CA GLU A 8 27.17 -6.69 -19.31
C GLU A 8 26.29 -7.75 -18.63
N ILE A 9 26.65 -9.04 -18.76
CA ILE A 9 25.93 -10.16 -18.13
C ILE A 9 26.00 -10.05 -16.60
N GLU A 10 27.15 -9.70 -16.02
CA GLU A 10 27.29 -9.48 -14.58
C GLU A 10 26.45 -8.31 -14.07
N ARG A 11 26.34 -7.23 -14.85
CA ARG A 11 25.45 -6.11 -14.53
C ARG A 11 23.97 -6.51 -14.49
N ILE A 12 23.53 -7.28 -15.48
CA ILE A 12 22.14 -7.76 -15.55
C ILE A 12 21.83 -8.65 -14.34
N LYS A 13 22.72 -9.59 -14.01
CA LYS A 13 22.56 -10.43 -12.81
C LYS A 13 22.43 -9.62 -11.53
N LYS A 14 23.26 -8.59 -11.38
CA LYS A 14 23.21 -7.71 -10.20
C LYS A 14 21.91 -6.89 -10.14
N LEU A 15 21.36 -6.48 -11.28
CA LEU A 15 20.06 -5.84 -11.35
C LEU A 15 18.93 -6.83 -10.98
N ASP A 16 18.98 -8.06 -11.48
CA ASP A 16 17.99 -9.09 -11.14
C ASP A 16 18.01 -9.40 -9.63
N GLU A 17 19.18 -9.50 -9.01
CA GLU A 17 19.31 -9.68 -7.56
C GLU A 17 18.71 -8.51 -6.76
N GLN A 18 18.90 -7.27 -7.23
CA GLN A 18 18.29 -6.08 -6.62
C GLN A 18 16.76 -6.11 -6.77
N TRP A 19 16.25 -6.45 -7.95
CA TRP A 19 14.82 -6.58 -8.19
C TRP A 19 14.19 -7.69 -7.37
N ASP A 20 14.86 -8.84 -7.24
CA ASP A 20 14.40 -9.93 -6.41
C ASP A 20 14.43 -9.57 -4.92
N SER A 21 15.41 -8.79 -4.46
CA SER A 21 15.45 -8.26 -3.10
C SER A 21 14.28 -7.32 -2.83
N ILE A 22 13.90 -6.47 -3.80
CA ILE A 22 12.75 -5.56 -3.69
C ILE A 22 11.44 -6.35 -3.70
N ARG A 23 11.30 -7.35 -4.58
CA ARG A 23 10.10 -8.21 -4.63
C ARG A 23 9.93 -9.07 -3.38
N LYS A 24 11.03 -9.46 -2.74
CA LYS A 24 11.03 -10.24 -1.49
C LYS A 24 10.93 -9.36 -0.24
N ASP A 25 10.96 -8.04 -0.37
CA ASP A 25 10.69 -7.15 0.74
C ASP A 25 9.19 -7.22 1.06
N ILE A 26 8.88 -7.93 2.15
CA ILE A 26 7.52 -8.14 2.64
C ILE A 26 6.80 -6.81 2.85
N ASN A 27 7.52 -5.75 3.24
CA ASN A 27 6.92 -4.43 3.48
C ASN A 27 6.41 -3.81 2.18
N PHE A 28 7.15 -3.97 1.08
CA PHE A 28 6.74 -3.43 -0.22
C PHE A 28 5.55 -4.21 -0.80
N ALA A 29 5.54 -5.53 -0.64
CA ALA A 29 4.40 -6.37 -1.02
C ALA A 29 3.14 -6.02 -0.21
N GLU A 30 3.29 -5.75 1.08
CA GLU A 30 2.18 -5.33 1.96
C GLU A 30 1.65 -3.94 1.58
N GLU A 31 2.53 -2.98 1.27
CA GLU A 31 2.15 -1.64 0.80
C GLU A 31 1.39 -1.65 -0.54
N LEU A 32 1.76 -2.54 -1.47
CA LEU A 32 1.01 -2.71 -2.71
C LEU A 32 -0.35 -3.38 -2.43
N ALA A 33 -0.35 -4.44 -1.65
CA ALA A 33 -1.57 -5.20 -1.34
C ALA A 33 -2.62 -4.35 -0.59
N ILE A 34 -2.20 -3.44 0.30
CA ILE A 34 -3.16 -2.57 0.99
C ILE A 34 -3.80 -1.57 0.03
N ASN A 35 -3.08 -1.10 -0.99
CA ASN A 35 -3.65 -0.21 -2.00
C ASN A 35 -4.68 -0.95 -2.85
N ASP A 36 -4.37 -2.16 -3.31
CA ASP A 36 -5.30 -3.01 -4.05
C ASP A 36 -6.54 -3.33 -3.19
N PHE A 37 -6.34 -3.69 -1.92
CA PHE A 37 -7.43 -3.96 -0.99
C PHE A 37 -8.35 -2.75 -0.80
N VAL A 38 -7.78 -1.55 -0.60
CA VAL A 38 -8.58 -0.31 -0.48
C VAL A 38 -9.35 -0.04 -1.76
N LYS A 39 -8.73 -0.22 -2.93
CA LYS A 39 -9.36 -0.01 -4.22
C LYS A 39 -10.52 -0.97 -4.50
N GLU A 40 -10.39 -2.22 -4.09
CA GLU A 40 -11.43 -3.24 -4.29
C GLU A 40 -12.58 -3.15 -3.28
N ASN A 41 -12.32 -2.64 -2.08
CA ASN A 41 -13.29 -2.66 -0.97
C ASN A 41 -13.82 -1.26 -0.59
N THR A 42 -13.37 -0.21 -1.27
CA THR A 42 -13.84 1.16 -1.07
C THR A 42 -13.98 1.87 -2.42
N ARG A 43 -14.40 3.14 -2.38
CA ARG A 43 -14.45 4.00 -3.56
C ARG A 43 -13.13 4.75 -3.83
N PHE A 44 -12.09 4.52 -3.02
CA PHE A 44 -10.81 5.24 -3.08
C PHE A 44 -9.78 4.44 -3.87
N GLU A 45 -8.90 5.11 -4.61
CA GLU A 45 -7.95 4.43 -5.50
C GLU A 45 -6.75 3.78 -4.76
N SER A 46 -6.46 4.24 -3.54
CA SER A 46 -5.33 3.79 -2.74
C SER A 46 -5.51 4.24 -1.29
N ILE A 47 -4.65 3.76 -0.38
CA ILE A 47 -4.67 4.25 0.99
C ILE A 47 -4.32 5.74 1.06
N VAL A 48 -3.39 6.21 0.23
CA VAL A 48 -2.99 7.62 0.17
C VAL A 48 -4.14 8.49 -0.32
N ASP A 49 -4.89 8.04 -1.34
CA ASP A 49 -6.09 8.74 -1.80
C ASP A 49 -7.13 8.84 -0.68
N LEU A 50 -7.39 7.76 0.07
CA LEU A 50 -8.28 7.78 1.22
C LEU A 50 -7.86 8.85 2.25
N TYR A 51 -6.57 8.93 2.60
CA TYR A 51 -6.05 9.97 3.50
C TYR A 51 -6.22 11.38 2.93
N ASN A 52 -5.91 11.58 1.65
CA ASN A 52 -6.04 12.88 0.99
C ASN A 52 -7.50 13.35 0.93
N GLN A 53 -8.43 12.45 0.60
CA GLN A 53 -9.86 12.75 0.60
C GLN A 53 -10.38 13.05 2.01
N ALA A 54 -9.90 12.32 3.03
CA ALA A 54 -10.22 12.61 4.41
C ALA A 54 -9.75 14.01 4.84
N CYS A 55 -8.53 14.40 4.45
CA CYS A 55 -8.00 15.74 4.74
C CYS A 55 -8.82 16.82 4.02
N LEU A 56 -9.10 16.65 2.73
CA LEU A 56 -9.92 17.59 1.96
C LEU A 56 -11.32 17.75 2.55
N HIS A 57 -11.96 16.64 2.92
CA HIS A 57 -13.30 16.66 3.49
C HIS A 57 -13.35 17.33 4.86
N THR A 58 -12.36 17.07 5.72
CA THR A 58 -12.45 17.50 7.13
C THR A 58 -11.75 18.83 7.40
N LEU A 59 -10.71 19.15 6.63
CA LEU A 59 -9.84 20.30 6.85
C LEU A 59 -9.84 21.28 5.67
N GLY A 60 -10.23 20.84 4.46
CA GLY A 60 -10.22 21.67 3.25
C GLY A 60 -8.85 21.77 2.56
N HIS A 61 -7.84 21.05 3.04
CA HIS A 61 -6.51 20.93 2.43
C HIS A 61 -5.99 19.48 2.53
N GLN A 62 -4.87 19.17 1.90
CA GLN A 62 -4.30 17.80 1.84
C GLN A 62 -3.18 17.56 2.85
N ASP A 63 -3.10 18.35 3.93
CA ASP A 63 -2.05 18.14 4.92
C ASP A 63 -2.45 17.04 5.90
N ILE A 64 -1.80 15.89 5.78
CA ILE A 64 -2.09 14.71 6.60
C ILE A 64 -1.65 14.92 8.06
N SER A 65 -0.69 15.82 8.35
CA SER A 65 -0.25 16.04 9.74
C SER A 65 -1.34 16.60 10.63
N ASP A 66 -2.29 17.32 10.04
CA ASP A 66 -3.39 17.96 10.74
C ASP A 66 -4.60 17.04 10.88
N LEU A 67 -4.59 15.88 10.21
CA LEU A 67 -5.68 14.92 10.25
C LEU A 67 -5.63 14.10 11.55
N THR A 68 -6.55 14.42 12.46
CA THR A 68 -6.70 13.65 13.69
C THR A 68 -7.26 12.25 13.41
N ARG A 69 -6.88 11.28 14.26
CA ARG A 69 -7.40 9.90 14.21
C ARG A 69 -8.93 9.85 14.20
N LYS A 70 -9.56 10.66 15.04
CA LYS A 70 -11.02 10.73 15.17
C LYS A 70 -11.69 11.19 13.87
N ASN A 71 -11.12 12.19 13.21
CA ASN A 71 -11.62 12.72 11.94
C ASN A 71 -11.48 11.70 10.82
N LEU A 72 -10.33 11.02 10.74
CA LEU A 72 -10.11 9.94 9.79
C LEU A 72 -11.10 8.79 10.00
N ASP A 73 -11.27 8.34 11.25
CA ASP A 73 -12.19 7.22 11.55
C ASP A 73 -13.65 7.58 11.23
N ALA A 74 -14.07 8.82 11.54
CA ALA A 74 -15.39 9.32 11.15
C ALA A 74 -15.57 9.33 9.62
N PHE A 75 -14.61 9.89 8.88
CA PHE A 75 -14.63 9.91 7.43
C PHE A 75 -14.72 8.51 6.82
N ILE A 76 -13.93 7.55 7.33
CA ILE A 76 -13.96 6.15 6.89
C ILE A 76 -15.34 5.54 7.13
N SER A 77 -15.92 5.74 8.32
CA SER A 77 -17.25 5.20 8.67
C SER A 77 -18.40 5.80 7.85
N GLU A 78 -18.26 7.03 7.38
CA GLU A 78 -19.26 7.71 6.55
C GLU A 78 -19.15 7.35 5.07
N ASN A 79 -17.97 6.93 4.60
CA ASN A 79 -17.66 6.81 3.17
C ASN A 79 -17.23 5.40 2.74
N SER A 80 -17.25 4.43 3.66
CA SER A 80 -16.94 3.02 3.39
C SER A 80 -17.72 2.12 4.35
N GLU A 81 -17.65 0.81 4.14
CA GLU A 81 -18.25 -0.17 5.08
C GLU A 81 -17.41 -0.37 6.35
N PHE A 82 -16.18 0.17 6.39
CA PHE A 82 -15.28 0.04 7.53
C PHE A 82 -15.63 1.04 8.62
N LYS A 83 -15.51 0.64 9.88
CA LYS A 83 -15.85 1.49 11.03
C LYS A 83 -14.78 2.50 11.41
N SER A 84 -13.53 2.22 11.05
CA SER A 84 -12.34 3.00 11.42
C SER A 84 -11.15 2.55 10.60
N MET A 85 -10.05 3.29 10.68
CA MET A 85 -8.77 2.89 10.11
C MET A 85 -8.22 1.60 10.75
N ILE A 86 -8.54 1.34 12.03
CA ILE A 86 -8.16 0.07 12.68
C ILE A 86 -8.92 -1.09 12.05
N ASP A 87 -10.24 -0.94 11.88
CA ASP A 87 -11.09 -1.98 11.31
C ASP A 87 -10.64 -2.32 9.89
N LEU A 88 -10.35 -1.30 9.07
CA LEU A 88 -9.79 -1.49 7.73
C LEU A 88 -8.47 -2.29 7.77
N LYS A 89 -7.53 -1.94 8.66
CA LYS A 89 -6.27 -2.68 8.81
C LYS A 89 -6.47 -4.12 9.27
N VAL A 90 -7.37 -4.38 10.22
CA VAL A 90 -7.65 -5.75 10.67
C VAL A 90 -8.22 -6.59 9.52
N LYS A 91 -9.14 -6.02 8.73
CA LYS A 91 -9.71 -6.69 7.56
C LYS A 91 -8.67 -6.94 6.48
N PHE A 92 -7.77 -5.99 6.26
CA PHE A 92 -6.63 -6.15 5.38
C PHE A 92 -5.69 -7.26 5.86
N ASP A 93 -5.31 -7.28 7.14
CA ASP A 93 -4.43 -8.30 7.71
C ASP A 93 -5.03 -9.70 7.55
N ASP A 94 -6.34 -9.84 7.75
CA ASP A 94 -7.07 -11.10 7.55
C ASP A 94 -7.08 -11.53 6.08
N PHE A 95 -7.24 -10.58 5.15
CA PHE A 95 -7.17 -10.81 3.72
C PHE A 95 -5.75 -11.21 3.27
N PHE A 96 -4.74 -10.44 3.68
CA PHE A 96 -3.34 -10.65 3.34
C PHE A 96 -2.82 -11.98 3.89
N LYS A 97 -3.20 -12.35 5.13
CA LYS A 97 -2.88 -13.68 5.69
C LYS A 97 -3.55 -14.82 4.94
N LYS A 98 -4.76 -14.65 4.41
CA LYS A 98 -5.43 -15.71 3.63
C LYS A 98 -4.73 -15.94 2.30
N ILE A 99 -4.31 -14.88 1.62
CA ILE A 99 -3.56 -14.96 0.36
C ILE A 99 -2.20 -15.63 0.61
N ASN A 100 -1.49 -15.24 1.67
CA ASN A 100 -0.15 -15.75 1.95
C ASN A 100 -0.09 -17.10 2.70
N LYS A 101 -1.20 -17.58 3.27
CA LYS A 101 -1.31 -18.95 3.82
C LYS A 101 -1.58 -20.02 2.75
N GLY A 102 -1.85 -19.62 1.51
CA GLY A 102 -2.04 -20.51 0.37
C GLY A 102 -0.78 -20.77 -0.46
N ALA A 103 0.38 -20.25 -0.04
CA ALA A 103 1.69 -20.40 -0.69
C ALA A 103 2.60 -21.36 0.10
#